data_AF-A0A6F8V1I0-F1
#
_entry.id   AF-A0A6F8V1I0-F1
#
_cell.length_a   1.000
_cell.length_b   1.000
_cell.length_c   1.000
_cell.angle_alpha   90.00
_cell.angle_beta   90.00
_cell.angle_gamma   90.00
#
_symmetry.space_group_name_H-M   'P 1'
#
loop_
_entity.id
_entity.type
_entity.pdbx_description
1 polymer ?
#
loop_
_entity_poly.entity_id
_entity_poly.type
_entity_poly.pdbx_seq_one_letter_code
_entity_poly.pdbx_strand_id
1 'polypeptide(L)'
;MTSQSKAMRQELINLLGQMPIATRPTADGGVEAASLDATGVPGAVNYLRVTGAGELLAVRRTVRVLSPDPFSSFEGASASPEREIPLSEALDWFGLRGGVSGYAKQLLASFTVRFPEANIPEDTILAVGAAQLNAAHIETVATKLDSRVLHALRAVTVFHQPTYAFYANPARAEVRLQAAEAYPLLAQDLAIKPTLKLAIDMKKSLNDALMRAYGETDIGVPKLSRSLLRRLDKLDWNDRGTAPKVLVEMLSAAPPDWFPTKREEFDALLDIVEGALRPLYVEMPDGISSLLEGAKGQWADLRARAAKSAAPTQPPLDLTEDQKASWQPVPDESQEGLQRAANGVIDMVRSFRDQVVLPIAMSRSTEDEAYLGPESLRLATDAAIRLLLAKKALPAAFELQRDWHSRVTTILAAIGTDEEPEIARGEIKAVAADGWAPLCDVWIAPNGVQIVPLTDKRELRQEGSRLGHCVGGYDTRAKAGDCHILSMREQGDGFDPVSLSTVEIGRVNEGVTELSVRQHQGQGNGTPPKKAVAAFAWFKGEVEAGRIPLNHGGIMSYLSNRTRPTDEIEIRCGYDRKDLEIVESALRAWEPLMGKRLRKLSLEEFRKLPEMADIVQALAPSYSPALRV
;
A
#
# COMPACT_ATOMS: atom_id res chain seq x y z
N MET A 1 22.29 0.51 41.87
CA MET A 1 21.67 0.00 40.61
C MET A 1 20.59 -0.99 40.99
N THR A 2 19.36 -0.78 40.54
CA THR A 2 18.23 -1.70 40.79
C THR A 2 18.41 -3.01 40.03
N SER A 3 17.80 -4.11 40.50
CA SER A 3 17.86 -5.43 39.83
C SER A 3 17.36 -5.35 38.37
N GLN A 4 16.34 -4.53 38.12
CA GLN A 4 15.78 -4.24 36.80
C GLN A 4 16.77 -3.60 35.83
N SER A 5 17.60 -2.66 36.30
CA SER A 5 18.65 -2.01 35.49
C SER A 5 19.75 -3.01 35.06
N LYS A 6 20.07 -3.99 35.91
CA LYS A 6 21.06 -5.03 35.60
C LYS A 6 20.52 -6.03 34.58
N ALA A 7 19.26 -6.45 34.71
CA ALA A 7 18.60 -7.34 33.76
C ALA A 7 18.51 -6.70 32.35
N MET A 8 18.07 -5.43 32.29
CA MET A 8 17.96 -4.68 31.04
C MET A 8 19.31 -4.52 30.32
N ARG A 9 20.39 -4.25 31.07
CA ARG A 9 21.75 -4.16 30.51
C ARG A 9 22.21 -5.50 29.93
N GLN A 10 21.95 -6.60 30.64
CA GLN A 10 22.32 -7.94 30.17
C GLN A 10 21.55 -8.30 28.89
N GLU A 11 20.30 -7.92 28.79
CA GLU A 11 19.49 -8.17 27.60
C GLU A 11 19.90 -7.32 26.39
N LEU A 12 20.28 -6.05 26.60
CA LEU A 12 20.89 -5.26 25.53
C LEU A 12 22.19 -5.92 25.02
N ILE A 13 23.01 -6.47 25.91
CA ILE A 13 24.21 -7.23 25.53
C ILE A 13 23.84 -8.49 24.74
N ASN A 14 22.80 -9.22 25.17
CA ASN A 14 22.32 -10.41 24.44
C ASN A 14 21.83 -10.04 23.03
N LEU A 15 21.08 -8.94 22.91
CA LEU A 15 20.57 -8.43 21.63
C LEU A 15 21.72 -8.03 20.69
N LEU A 16 22.74 -7.35 21.21
CA LEU A 16 23.96 -7.05 20.44
C LEU A 16 24.67 -8.32 19.98
N GLY A 17 24.72 -9.37 20.80
CA GLY A 17 25.24 -10.67 20.41
C GLY A 17 24.44 -11.39 19.32
N GLN A 18 23.16 -11.04 19.15
CA GLN A 18 22.31 -11.51 18.05
C GLN A 18 22.42 -10.65 16.80
N MET A 19 23.04 -9.47 16.90
CA MET A 19 23.22 -8.55 15.77
C MET A 19 24.71 -8.26 15.48
N PRO A 20 25.59 -9.27 15.31
CA PRO A 20 27.02 -9.00 15.13
C PRO A 20 27.31 -8.37 13.76
N ILE A 21 28.33 -7.53 13.72
CA ILE A 21 28.76 -6.79 12.55
C ILE A 21 30.30 -6.80 12.46
N ALA A 22 30.83 -6.93 11.25
CA ALA A 22 32.26 -6.98 11.00
C ALA A 22 32.64 -6.43 9.62
N THR A 23 33.88 -6.01 9.47
CA THR A 23 34.52 -5.71 8.18
C THR A 23 35.78 -6.54 7.98
N ARG A 24 36.17 -6.76 6.72
CA ARG A 24 37.45 -7.40 6.37
C ARG A 24 37.98 -6.88 5.02
N PRO A 25 39.30 -6.82 4.82
CA PRO A 25 39.88 -6.50 3.52
C PRO A 25 39.71 -7.66 2.53
N THR A 26 39.66 -7.34 1.24
CA THR A 26 39.64 -8.34 0.15
C THR A 26 41.00 -8.45 -0.55
N ALA A 27 41.24 -9.59 -1.20
CA ALA A 27 42.51 -9.86 -1.91
C ALA A 27 42.79 -8.87 -3.05
N ASP A 28 41.75 -8.28 -3.64
CA ASP A 28 41.84 -7.27 -4.71
C ASP A 28 42.13 -5.86 -4.18
N GLY A 29 42.36 -5.67 -2.86
CA GLY A 29 42.60 -4.36 -2.25
C GLY A 29 41.32 -3.57 -1.90
N GLY A 30 40.17 -4.24 -1.97
CA GLY A 30 38.87 -3.75 -1.53
C GLY A 30 38.55 -4.06 -0.06
N VAL A 31 37.27 -3.97 0.29
CA VAL A 31 36.75 -4.17 1.65
C VAL A 31 35.32 -4.73 1.59
N GLU A 32 35.01 -5.60 2.55
CA GLU A 32 33.68 -6.16 2.76
C GLU A 32 33.16 -5.79 4.15
N ALA A 33 31.87 -5.53 4.25
CA ALA A 33 31.12 -5.39 5.48
C ALA A 33 29.99 -6.41 5.50
N ALA A 34 29.82 -7.08 6.63
CA ALA A 34 28.71 -8.00 6.86
C ALA A 34 28.10 -7.73 8.24
N SER A 35 26.78 -7.78 8.31
CA SER A 35 26.06 -7.80 9.59
C SER A 35 25.03 -8.91 9.57
N LEU A 36 24.93 -9.63 10.67
CA LEU A 36 23.93 -10.64 10.91
C LEU A 36 22.81 -10.01 11.75
N ASP A 37 21.57 -10.27 11.39
CA ASP A 37 20.40 -10.05 12.22
C ASP A 37 19.77 -11.41 12.54
N ALA A 38 20.06 -11.92 13.74
CA ALA A 38 19.51 -13.16 14.28
C ALA A 38 18.23 -12.93 15.11
N THR A 39 17.66 -11.71 15.10
CA THR A 39 16.45 -11.40 15.88
C THR A 39 15.17 -11.94 15.22
N GLY A 40 15.20 -12.13 13.90
CA GLY A 40 14.16 -12.80 13.11
C GLY A 40 14.42 -14.31 12.93
N VAL A 41 13.36 -15.06 12.61
CA VAL A 41 13.44 -16.48 12.28
C VAL A 41 12.78 -16.74 10.92
N PRO A 42 13.54 -17.09 9.86
CA PRO A 42 15.01 -17.19 9.81
C PRO A 42 15.72 -15.84 9.94
N GLY A 43 17.00 -15.85 10.34
CA GLY A 43 17.82 -14.64 10.42
C GLY A 43 18.23 -14.12 9.03
N ALA A 44 18.85 -12.94 8.98
CA ALA A 44 19.30 -12.33 7.73
C ALA A 44 20.73 -11.81 7.84
N VAL A 45 21.53 -11.95 6.79
CA VAL A 45 22.83 -11.29 6.66
C VAL A 45 22.73 -10.19 5.62
N ASN A 46 23.10 -8.97 6.00
CA ASN A 46 23.29 -7.84 5.08
C ASN A 46 24.77 -7.72 4.76
N TYR A 47 25.10 -7.69 3.47
CA TYR A 47 26.46 -7.71 2.97
C TYR A 47 26.68 -6.59 1.95
N LEU A 48 27.83 -5.91 2.09
CA LEU A 48 28.30 -4.88 1.19
C LEU A 48 29.78 -5.12 0.88
N ARG A 49 30.12 -5.20 -0.41
CA ARG A 49 31.52 -5.29 -0.88
C ARG A 49 31.84 -4.10 -1.76
N VAL A 50 33.03 -3.56 -1.55
CA VAL A 50 33.70 -2.62 -2.45
C VAL A 50 34.98 -3.27 -2.94
N THR A 51 35.12 -3.54 -4.24
CA THR A 51 36.37 -4.12 -4.78
C THR A 51 37.49 -3.08 -4.78
N GLY A 52 38.74 -3.52 -4.96
CA GLY A 52 39.86 -2.57 -5.14
C GLY A 52 39.72 -1.66 -6.35
N ALA A 53 38.93 -2.07 -7.36
CA ALA A 53 38.58 -1.26 -8.52
C ALA A 53 37.40 -0.29 -8.27
N GLY A 54 36.80 -0.32 -7.08
CA GLY A 54 35.67 0.53 -6.71
C GLY A 54 34.30 0.00 -7.15
N GLU A 55 34.21 -1.26 -7.59
CA GLU A 55 32.93 -1.90 -7.93
C GLU A 55 32.19 -2.30 -6.66
N LEU A 56 30.87 -2.18 -6.68
CA LEU A 56 30.02 -2.41 -5.51
C LEU A 56 29.11 -3.60 -5.71
N LEU A 57 28.99 -4.42 -4.67
CA LEU A 57 28.01 -5.50 -4.56
C LEU A 57 27.27 -5.33 -3.23
N ALA A 58 25.93 -5.33 -3.29
CA ALA A 58 25.11 -5.24 -2.09
C ALA A 58 24.03 -6.33 -2.11
N VAL A 59 24.01 -7.14 -1.07
CA VAL A 59 23.30 -8.41 -1.03
C VAL A 59 22.67 -8.63 0.33
N ARG A 60 21.50 -9.26 0.34
CA ARG A 60 20.91 -9.87 1.53
C ARG A 60 20.76 -11.38 1.34
N ARG A 61 21.08 -12.14 2.38
CA ARG A 61 20.88 -13.60 2.40
C ARG A 61 20.13 -13.99 3.66
N THR A 62 19.10 -14.80 3.51
CA THR A 62 18.42 -15.44 4.64
C THR A 62 19.28 -16.58 5.16
N VAL A 63 19.46 -16.69 6.47
CA VAL A 63 20.37 -17.68 7.07
C VAL A 63 19.72 -18.40 8.24
N ARG A 64 20.03 -19.69 8.37
CA ARG A 64 19.93 -20.38 9.67
C ARG A 64 21.17 -20.00 10.45
N VAL A 65 20.98 -19.37 11.61
CA VAL A 65 22.08 -18.84 12.41
C VAL A 65 22.81 -20.00 13.09
N LEU A 66 23.94 -20.40 12.52
CA LEU A 66 24.80 -21.46 13.04
C LEU A 66 26.10 -20.91 13.67
N SER A 67 26.43 -19.66 13.36
CA SER A 67 27.62 -18.96 13.84
C SER A 67 27.28 -17.50 14.18
N PRO A 68 27.87 -16.92 15.24
CA PRO A 68 27.78 -15.49 15.49
C PRO A 68 28.68 -14.67 14.55
N ASP A 69 29.52 -15.30 13.72
CA ASP A 69 30.27 -14.57 12.69
C ASP A 69 29.37 -14.30 11.46
N PRO A 70 29.15 -13.02 11.08
CA PRO A 70 28.32 -12.70 9.92
C PRO A 70 28.91 -13.21 8.61
N PHE A 71 30.24 -13.30 8.45
CA PHE A 71 30.86 -13.81 7.22
C PHE A 71 30.70 -15.32 7.08
N SER A 72 30.98 -16.08 8.14
CA SER A 72 30.73 -17.53 8.16
C SER A 72 29.26 -17.85 7.91
N SER A 73 28.34 -17.05 8.47
CA SER A 73 26.90 -17.21 8.24
C SER A 73 26.51 -16.89 6.79
N PHE A 74 27.13 -15.89 6.18
CA PHE A 74 26.95 -15.59 4.77
C PHE A 74 27.46 -16.73 3.90
N GLU A 75 28.75 -17.07 4.00
CA GLU A 75 29.43 -18.08 3.16
C GLU A 75 28.82 -19.48 3.31
N GLY A 76 28.46 -19.86 4.54
CA GLY A 76 27.86 -21.16 4.86
C GLY A 76 26.39 -21.31 4.41
N ALA A 77 25.70 -20.23 4.07
CA ALA A 77 24.29 -20.25 3.68
C ALA A 77 24.07 -20.55 2.18
N SER A 78 24.92 -21.39 1.58
CA SER A 78 24.91 -21.71 0.14
C SER A 78 23.58 -22.28 -0.39
N ALA A 79 22.72 -22.80 0.49
CA ALA A 79 21.39 -23.32 0.14
C ALA A 79 20.30 -22.24 0.06
N SER A 80 20.55 -21.01 0.53
CA SER A 80 19.57 -19.91 0.47
C SER A 80 19.89 -18.96 -0.70
N PRO A 81 18.89 -18.56 -1.50
CA PRO A 81 19.14 -17.70 -2.65
C PRO A 81 19.70 -16.35 -2.20
N GLU A 82 20.80 -15.96 -2.83
CA GLU A 82 21.36 -14.62 -2.74
C GLU A 82 20.39 -13.63 -3.41
N ARG A 83 19.95 -12.61 -2.64
CA ARG A 83 19.10 -11.55 -3.16
C ARG A 83 19.92 -10.26 -3.26
N GLU A 84 20.12 -9.77 -4.47
CA GLU A 84 20.63 -8.42 -4.68
C GLU A 84 19.61 -7.41 -4.11
N ILE A 85 20.12 -6.48 -3.30
CA ILE A 85 19.33 -5.39 -2.71
C ILE A 85 19.76 -4.06 -3.31
N PRO A 86 18.91 -3.01 -3.29
CA PRO A 86 19.34 -1.67 -3.65
C PRO A 86 20.62 -1.29 -2.91
N LEU A 87 21.59 -0.73 -3.63
CA LEU A 87 22.84 -0.30 -3.03
C LEU A 87 22.60 0.74 -1.93
N SER A 88 21.67 1.67 -2.15
CA SER A 88 21.26 2.64 -1.15
C SER A 88 20.79 1.99 0.15
N GLU A 89 20.02 0.89 0.09
CA GLU A 89 19.54 0.17 1.27
C GLU A 89 20.69 -0.38 2.10
N ALA A 90 21.70 -0.98 1.45
CA ALA A 90 22.89 -1.45 2.16
C ALA A 90 23.73 -0.30 2.72
N LEU A 91 23.91 0.78 1.97
CA LEU A 91 24.63 1.96 2.45
C LEU A 91 23.94 2.59 3.65
N ASP A 92 22.61 2.71 3.61
CA ASP A 92 21.78 3.22 4.71
C ASP A 92 21.81 2.26 5.90
N TRP A 93 21.78 0.95 5.68
CA TRP A 93 21.93 -0.06 6.73
C TRP A 93 23.22 0.13 7.54
N PHE A 94 24.33 0.41 6.85
CA PHE A 94 25.64 0.66 7.44
C PHE A 94 25.91 2.14 7.81
N GLY A 95 24.95 3.04 7.62
CA GLY A 95 25.09 4.47 7.97
C GLY A 95 26.02 5.28 7.05
N LEU A 96 26.34 4.76 5.86
CA LEU A 96 27.33 5.33 4.94
C LEU A 96 26.83 6.55 4.14
N ARG A 97 25.58 6.96 4.32
CA ARG A 97 24.96 8.13 3.67
C ARG A 97 24.70 9.31 4.63
N GLY A 98 25.19 9.24 5.87
CA GLY A 98 25.14 10.36 6.84
C GLY A 98 23.86 10.45 7.68
N GLY A 99 22.92 9.51 7.56
CA GLY A 99 21.74 9.39 8.42
C GLY A 99 21.88 8.32 9.51
N VAL A 100 20.85 8.18 10.36
CA VAL A 100 20.76 7.08 11.33
C VAL A 100 20.72 5.76 10.58
N SER A 101 21.66 4.86 10.91
CA SER A 101 21.84 3.60 10.19
C SER A 101 20.65 2.66 10.35
N GLY A 102 20.37 1.87 9.31
CA GLY A 102 19.34 0.82 9.38
C GLY A 102 19.64 -0.21 10.47
N TYR A 103 20.92 -0.54 10.69
CA TYR A 103 21.34 -1.40 11.80
C TYR A 103 20.92 -0.83 13.17
N ALA A 104 21.15 0.46 13.42
CA ALA A 104 20.76 1.10 14.68
C ALA A 104 19.24 1.18 14.84
N LYS A 105 18.51 1.46 13.75
CA LYS A 105 17.04 1.45 13.75
C LYS A 105 16.47 0.06 14.04
N GLN A 106 17.07 -0.99 13.46
CA GLN A 106 16.67 -2.37 13.73
C GLN A 106 16.97 -2.78 15.19
N LEU A 107 18.12 -2.35 15.73
CA LEU A 107 18.44 -2.55 17.14
C LEU A 107 17.40 -1.89 18.05
N LEU A 108 17.02 -0.64 17.76
CA LEU A 108 15.95 0.08 18.46
C LEU A 108 14.62 -0.67 18.35
N ALA A 109 14.19 -1.04 17.14
CA ALA A 109 12.94 -1.76 16.93
C ALA A 109 12.88 -3.08 17.72
N SER A 110 13.94 -3.89 17.63
CA SER A 110 14.05 -5.16 18.36
C SER A 110 14.10 -4.96 19.87
N PHE A 111 14.75 -3.89 20.35
CA PHE A 111 14.76 -3.52 21.76
C PHE A 111 13.37 -3.12 22.26
N THR A 112 12.69 -2.21 21.55
CA THR A 112 11.36 -1.71 21.90
C THR A 112 10.31 -2.84 21.91
N VAL A 113 10.39 -3.77 20.96
CA VAL A 113 9.49 -4.94 20.93
C VAL A 113 9.71 -5.85 22.14
N ARG A 114 10.96 -6.07 22.55
CA ARG A 114 11.28 -6.95 23.70
C ARG A 114 11.04 -6.28 25.05
N PHE A 115 11.16 -4.95 25.12
CA PHE A 115 11.04 -4.18 26.37
C PHE A 115 10.15 -2.94 26.17
N PRO A 116 8.84 -3.10 25.95
CA PRO A 116 7.94 -1.98 25.70
C PRO A 116 7.84 -1.01 26.89
N GLU A 117 8.12 -1.48 28.11
CA GLU A 117 8.08 -0.68 29.34
C GLU A 117 9.46 -0.10 29.73
N ALA A 118 10.49 -0.28 28.90
CA ALA A 118 11.82 0.25 29.20
C ALA A 118 11.87 1.77 29.02
N ASN A 119 12.26 2.49 30.08
CA ASN A 119 12.46 3.93 30.04
C ASN A 119 13.90 4.30 29.62
N ILE A 120 14.36 3.76 28.49
CA ILE A 120 15.62 4.18 27.86
C ILE A 120 15.30 5.15 26.72
N PRO A 121 15.93 6.33 26.65
CA PRO A 121 15.75 7.24 25.52
C PRO A 121 16.18 6.58 24.20
N GLU A 122 15.37 6.71 23.15
CA GLU A 122 15.64 6.11 21.84
C GLU A 122 17.03 6.46 21.30
N ASP A 123 17.44 7.73 21.45
CA ASP A 123 18.75 8.24 21.08
C ASP A 123 19.91 7.46 21.71
N THR A 124 19.71 6.91 22.91
CA THR A 124 20.73 6.09 23.59
C THR A 124 20.92 4.76 22.86
N ILE A 125 19.82 4.11 22.46
CA ILE A 125 19.90 2.83 21.71
C ILE A 125 20.47 3.07 20.31
N LEU A 126 20.07 4.17 19.66
CA LEU A 126 20.63 4.57 18.37
C LEU A 126 22.14 4.83 18.46
N ALA A 127 22.60 5.52 19.51
CA ALA A 127 24.02 5.74 19.76
C ALA A 127 24.80 4.45 20.02
N VAL A 128 24.20 3.47 20.71
CA VAL A 128 24.79 2.13 20.88
C VAL A 128 24.96 1.42 19.53
N GLY A 129 23.95 1.48 18.65
CA GLY A 129 24.04 0.92 17.30
C GLY A 129 25.14 1.60 16.46
N ALA A 130 25.26 2.92 16.54
CA ALA A 130 26.34 3.66 15.89
C ALA A 130 27.73 3.29 16.44
N ALA A 131 27.85 3.06 17.75
CA ALA A 131 29.09 2.62 18.36
C ALA A 131 29.53 1.22 17.88
N GLN A 132 28.59 0.30 17.61
CA GLN A 132 28.90 -1.01 17.02
C GLN A 132 29.46 -0.89 15.60
N LEU A 133 28.88 -0.01 14.78
CA LEU A 133 29.38 0.26 13.43
C LEU A 133 30.82 0.77 13.45
N ASN A 134 31.13 1.70 14.35
CA ASN A 134 32.49 2.22 14.55
C ASN A 134 33.44 1.13 15.06
N ALA A 135 33.00 0.29 16.00
CA ALA A 135 33.79 -0.83 16.51
C ALA A 135 34.07 -1.89 15.42
N ALA A 136 33.20 -2.01 14.42
CA ALA A 136 33.38 -2.87 13.26
C ALA A 136 34.21 -2.23 12.14
N HIS A 137 34.78 -1.04 12.35
CA HIS A 137 35.61 -0.32 11.37
C HIS A 137 34.90 0.02 10.06
N ILE A 138 33.61 0.38 10.11
CA ILE A 138 32.82 0.68 8.90
C ILE A 138 33.38 1.88 8.11
N GLU A 139 34.15 2.76 8.74
CA GLU A 139 34.84 3.87 8.10
C GLU A 139 35.79 3.40 6.98
N THR A 140 36.33 2.19 7.08
CA THR A 140 37.18 1.61 6.03
C THR A 140 36.41 1.42 4.72
N VAL A 141 35.11 1.10 4.80
CA VAL A 141 34.20 1.06 3.64
C VAL A 141 33.96 2.46 3.11
N ALA A 142 33.67 3.42 3.99
CA ALA A 142 33.41 4.81 3.61
C ALA A 142 34.55 5.42 2.78
N THR A 143 35.81 5.16 3.16
CA THR A 143 36.98 5.69 2.44
C THR A 143 37.15 5.14 1.01
N LYS A 144 36.48 4.03 0.67
CA LYS A 144 36.50 3.43 -0.67
C LYS A 144 35.37 3.92 -1.57
N LEU A 145 34.38 4.64 -1.02
CA LEU A 145 33.27 5.21 -1.78
C LEU A 145 33.64 6.58 -2.36
N ASP A 146 33.19 6.87 -3.58
CA ASP A 146 33.31 8.19 -4.20
C ASP A 146 32.24 9.12 -3.61
N SER A 147 32.69 9.99 -2.72
CA SER A 147 31.84 10.99 -2.05
C SER A 147 31.08 11.90 -3.03
N ARG A 148 31.62 12.16 -4.23
CA ARG A 148 30.93 12.97 -5.25
C ARG A 148 29.75 12.23 -5.84
N VAL A 149 29.86 10.91 -6.01
CA VAL A 149 28.75 10.07 -6.49
C VAL A 149 27.66 9.98 -5.43
N LEU A 150 28.03 9.80 -4.16
CA LEU A 150 27.06 9.82 -3.06
C LEU A 150 26.35 11.17 -2.97
N HIS A 151 27.09 12.27 -3.16
CA HIS A 151 26.51 13.60 -3.24
C HIS A 151 25.57 13.76 -4.45
N ALA A 152 25.94 13.26 -5.63
CA ALA A 152 25.07 13.29 -6.82
C ALA A 152 23.74 12.55 -6.60
N LEU A 153 23.73 11.50 -5.78
CA LEU A 153 22.56 10.69 -5.45
C LEU A 153 21.85 11.10 -4.16
N ARG A 154 22.22 12.23 -3.54
CA ARG A 154 21.71 12.67 -2.23
C ARG A 154 20.19 12.77 -2.12
N ALA A 155 19.52 13.16 -3.20
CA ALA A 155 18.08 13.34 -3.25
C ALA A 155 17.31 12.04 -3.57
N VAL A 156 18.01 10.99 -3.99
CA VAL A 156 17.42 9.69 -4.37
C VAL A 156 17.46 8.76 -3.17
N THR A 157 16.32 8.30 -2.69
CA THR A 157 16.28 7.37 -1.56
C THR A 157 16.72 5.97 -1.99
N VAL A 158 16.25 5.51 -3.15
CA VAL A 158 16.50 4.14 -3.63
C VAL A 158 17.30 4.13 -4.92
N PHE A 159 18.53 3.60 -4.91
CA PHE A 159 19.33 3.42 -6.12
C PHE A 159 20.13 2.11 -6.09
N HIS A 160 20.41 1.59 -7.28
CA HIS A 160 21.11 0.33 -7.47
C HIS A 160 22.59 0.53 -7.87
N GLN A 161 23.34 -0.55 -7.83
CA GLN A 161 24.75 -0.67 -8.17
C GLN A 161 25.06 -0.10 -9.56
N PRO A 162 24.26 -0.37 -10.62
CA PRO A 162 24.51 0.21 -11.95
C PRO A 162 24.34 1.74 -11.98
N THR A 163 23.46 2.30 -11.14
CA THR A 163 23.27 3.75 -11.02
C THR A 163 24.51 4.40 -10.43
N TYR A 164 25.08 3.84 -9.36
CA TYR A 164 26.34 4.32 -8.80
C TYR A 164 27.49 4.17 -9.79
N ALA A 165 27.63 3.00 -10.43
CA ALA A 165 28.68 2.72 -11.41
C ALA A 165 28.64 3.67 -12.62
N PHE A 166 27.44 4.10 -13.03
CA PHE A 166 27.28 5.10 -14.08
C PHE A 166 27.97 6.42 -13.74
N TYR A 167 27.81 6.92 -12.51
CA TYR A 167 28.43 8.17 -12.05
C TYR A 167 29.89 8.00 -11.64
N ALA A 168 30.26 6.85 -11.09
CA ALA A 168 31.62 6.54 -10.68
C ALA A 168 32.58 6.28 -11.87
N ASN A 169 32.07 6.14 -13.10
CA ASN A 169 32.88 5.86 -14.28
C ASN A 169 33.86 7.02 -14.57
N PRO A 170 35.19 6.83 -14.41
CA PRO A 170 36.16 7.93 -14.53
C PRO A 170 36.18 8.60 -15.90
N ALA A 171 35.88 7.85 -16.98
CA ALA A 171 35.96 8.36 -18.35
C ALA A 171 34.87 9.39 -18.67
N ARG A 172 33.75 9.38 -17.92
CA ARG A 172 32.58 10.25 -18.16
C ARG A 172 32.06 10.91 -16.88
N ALA A 173 32.74 10.76 -15.74
CA ALA A 173 32.28 11.20 -14.44
C ALA A 173 31.89 12.69 -14.43
N GLU A 174 32.72 13.57 -15.01
CA GLU A 174 32.49 15.02 -14.99
C GLU A 174 31.12 15.42 -15.57
N VAL A 175 30.80 15.00 -16.79
CA VAL A 175 29.53 15.36 -17.44
C VAL A 175 28.32 14.70 -16.78
N ARG A 176 28.49 13.49 -16.24
CA ARG A 176 27.41 12.75 -15.57
C ARG A 176 27.09 13.35 -14.21
N LEU A 177 28.12 13.62 -13.40
CA LEU A 177 27.96 14.29 -12.10
C LEU A 177 27.36 15.69 -12.27
N GLN A 178 27.80 16.46 -13.28
CA GLN A 178 27.20 17.77 -13.60
C GLN A 178 25.70 17.67 -13.90
N ALA A 179 25.26 16.63 -14.63
CA ALA A 179 23.85 16.42 -14.93
C ALA A 179 23.03 16.08 -13.67
N ALA A 180 23.59 15.26 -12.77
CA ALA A 180 22.96 14.94 -11.48
C ALA A 180 22.97 16.12 -10.50
N GLU A 181 23.98 16.99 -10.54
CA GLU A 181 23.98 18.24 -9.78
C GLU A 181 22.88 19.21 -10.23
N ALA A 182 22.63 19.28 -11.54
CA ALA A 182 21.55 20.08 -12.10
C ALA A 182 20.16 19.54 -11.72
N TYR A 183 19.97 18.22 -11.71
CA TYR A 183 18.69 17.60 -11.34
C TYR A 183 18.84 16.43 -10.37
N PRO A 184 19.10 16.69 -9.08
CA PRO A 184 19.39 15.64 -8.09
C PRO A 184 18.26 14.63 -7.94
N LEU A 185 17.02 15.10 -7.89
CA LEU A 185 15.81 14.26 -7.84
C LEU A 185 15.65 13.35 -9.07
N LEU A 186 16.28 13.68 -10.20
CA LEU A 186 16.20 12.89 -11.44
C LEU A 186 17.45 12.04 -11.66
N ALA A 187 18.42 12.05 -10.74
CA ALA A 187 19.72 11.41 -10.92
C ALA A 187 19.61 9.89 -11.19
N GLN A 188 18.64 9.20 -10.61
CA GLN A 188 18.42 7.80 -10.94
C GLN A 188 17.97 7.62 -12.39
N ASP A 189 16.97 8.40 -12.84
CA ASP A 189 16.44 8.35 -14.20
C ASP A 189 17.49 8.70 -15.25
N LEU A 190 18.35 9.68 -14.97
CA LEU A 190 19.50 10.05 -15.81
C LEU A 190 20.47 8.87 -16.02
N ALA A 191 20.62 7.99 -15.03
CA ALA A 191 21.54 6.86 -15.08
C ALA A 191 20.93 5.57 -15.69
N ILE A 192 19.61 5.42 -15.64
CA ILE A 192 18.92 4.19 -16.10
C ILE A 192 18.27 4.36 -17.48
N LYS A 193 17.76 5.54 -17.85
CA LYS A 193 17.07 5.74 -19.13
C LYS A 193 18.08 5.88 -20.29
N PRO A 194 18.10 4.96 -21.28
CA PRO A 194 19.12 4.98 -22.34
C PRO A 194 19.19 6.30 -23.13
N THR A 195 18.03 6.93 -23.37
CA THR A 195 17.93 8.21 -24.09
C THR A 195 18.59 9.35 -23.34
N LEU A 196 18.46 9.39 -22.01
CA LEU A 196 19.08 10.42 -21.16
C LEU A 196 20.59 10.19 -21.02
N LYS A 197 21.02 8.93 -20.79
CA LYS A 197 22.44 8.55 -20.75
C LYS A 197 23.17 9.00 -22.02
N LEU A 198 22.59 8.69 -23.18
CA LEU A 198 23.15 9.07 -24.48
C LEU A 198 23.19 10.60 -24.64
N ALA A 199 22.14 11.31 -24.22
CA ALA A 199 22.13 12.77 -24.29
C ALA A 199 23.23 13.42 -23.44
N ILE A 200 23.45 12.92 -22.20
CA ILE A 200 24.50 13.39 -21.30
C ILE A 200 25.89 13.11 -21.90
N ASP A 201 26.14 11.86 -22.32
CA ASP A 201 27.44 11.46 -22.86
C ASP A 201 27.78 12.19 -24.17
N MET A 202 26.76 12.54 -24.98
CA MET A 202 26.90 13.34 -26.19
C MET A 202 26.85 14.87 -25.94
N LYS A 203 26.76 15.33 -24.69
CA LYS A 203 26.66 16.75 -24.32
C LYS A 203 25.51 17.50 -25.03
N LYS A 204 24.38 16.82 -25.23
CA LYS A 204 23.16 17.42 -25.80
C LYS A 204 22.43 18.26 -24.74
N SER A 205 21.47 19.08 -25.17
CA SER A 205 20.56 19.81 -24.27
C SER A 205 19.82 18.84 -23.34
N LEU A 206 20.18 18.88 -22.05
CA LEU A 206 19.61 17.99 -21.03
C LEU A 206 18.11 18.24 -20.84
N ASN A 207 17.69 19.51 -20.86
CA ASN A 207 16.29 19.89 -20.72
C ASN A 207 15.44 19.30 -21.84
N ASP A 208 15.88 19.40 -23.10
CA ASP A 208 15.13 18.84 -24.23
C ASP A 208 15.10 17.31 -24.19
N ALA A 209 16.17 16.67 -23.71
CA ALA A 209 16.21 15.22 -23.52
C ALA A 209 15.24 14.77 -22.42
N LEU A 210 15.19 15.49 -21.29
CA LEU A 210 14.28 15.23 -20.17
C LEU A 210 12.81 15.39 -20.59
N MET A 211 12.46 16.48 -21.27
CA MET A 211 11.10 16.69 -21.79
C MET A 211 10.66 15.53 -22.70
N ARG A 212 11.52 15.10 -23.64
CA ARG A 212 11.21 13.97 -24.52
C ARG A 212 11.12 12.64 -23.77
N ALA A 213 11.97 12.41 -22.77
CA ALA A 213 12.02 11.13 -22.05
C ALA A 213 10.81 10.90 -21.13
N TYR A 214 10.16 11.96 -20.66
CA TYR A 214 8.95 11.91 -19.85
C TYR A 214 7.66 12.00 -20.69
N GLY A 215 7.78 12.44 -21.95
CA GLY A 215 6.67 12.46 -22.89
C GLY A 215 5.66 13.59 -22.62
N GLU A 216 4.48 13.43 -23.22
CA GLU A 216 3.40 14.39 -23.18
C GLU A 216 2.17 13.79 -22.47
N THR A 217 1.30 14.67 -21.95
CA THR A 217 -0.06 14.34 -21.51
C THR A 217 -0.94 14.04 -22.73
N ASP A 218 -2.14 13.50 -22.53
CA ASP A 218 -3.07 13.15 -23.63
C ASP A 218 -3.52 14.36 -24.48
N ILE A 219 -3.39 15.58 -23.94
CA ILE A 219 -3.64 16.83 -24.67
C ILE A 219 -2.38 17.43 -25.34
N GLY A 220 -1.29 16.67 -25.47
CA GLY A 220 -0.06 17.07 -26.18
C GLY A 220 0.84 18.07 -25.42
N VAL A 221 0.64 18.25 -24.11
CA VAL A 221 1.48 19.11 -23.27
C VAL A 221 2.62 18.29 -22.65
N PRO A 222 3.89 18.73 -22.65
CA PRO A 222 4.97 18.01 -21.99
C PRO A 222 4.70 17.78 -20.50
N LYS A 223 4.74 16.52 -20.03
CA LYS A 223 4.57 16.19 -18.60
C LYS A 223 5.61 16.92 -17.74
N LEU A 224 6.85 16.97 -18.23
CA LEU A 224 7.93 17.71 -17.61
C LEU A 224 8.13 19.04 -18.34
N SER A 225 7.38 20.09 -18.00
CA SER A 225 7.51 21.40 -18.68
C SER A 225 8.83 22.11 -18.34
N ARG A 226 9.25 23.08 -19.18
CA ARG A 226 10.40 23.97 -18.88
C ARG A 226 10.23 24.70 -17.54
N SER A 227 8.99 25.08 -17.19
CA SER A 227 8.69 25.75 -15.93
C SER A 227 8.87 24.83 -14.73
N LEU A 228 8.56 23.55 -14.89
CA LEU A 228 8.75 22.53 -13.84
C LEU A 228 10.23 22.17 -13.70
N LEU A 229 10.95 21.99 -14.82
CA LEU A 229 12.41 21.81 -14.82
C LEU A 229 13.12 22.93 -14.05
N ARG A 230 12.76 24.19 -14.29
CA ARG A 230 13.34 25.33 -13.56
C ARG A 230 13.14 25.25 -12.03
N ARG A 231 12.10 24.57 -11.56
CA ARG A 231 11.80 24.41 -10.14
C ARG A 231 12.47 23.17 -9.52
N LEU A 232 12.74 22.16 -10.35
CA LEU A 232 13.54 20.99 -9.97
C LEU A 232 15.05 21.25 -10.04
N ASP A 233 15.47 22.34 -10.70
CA ASP A 233 16.89 22.73 -10.82
C ASP A 233 17.54 22.83 -9.44
N LYS A 234 18.58 22.01 -9.23
CA LYS A 234 19.34 21.86 -7.99
C LYS A 234 18.53 21.47 -6.75
N LEU A 235 17.27 21.10 -6.90
CA LEU A 235 16.45 20.67 -5.78
C LEU A 235 16.96 19.34 -5.26
N ASP A 236 17.50 19.35 -4.04
CA ASP A 236 18.15 18.19 -3.42
C ASP A 236 17.38 17.61 -2.23
N TRP A 237 16.11 18.00 -2.13
CA TRP A 237 15.18 17.42 -1.19
C TRP A 237 14.98 15.94 -1.51
N ASN A 238 15.33 15.07 -0.56
CA ASN A 238 15.12 13.63 -0.63
C ASN A 238 13.67 13.26 -1.04
N ASP A 239 13.54 12.35 -2.00
CA ASP A 239 12.30 11.88 -2.65
C ASP A 239 11.42 10.96 -1.77
N ARG A 240 11.90 10.55 -0.59
CA ARG A 240 11.27 9.61 0.35
C ARG A 240 10.78 8.31 -0.31
N GLY A 241 11.47 7.87 -1.37
CA GLY A 241 11.10 6.66 -2.13
C GLY A 241 10.02 6.89 -3.19
N THR A 242 9.55 8.12 -3.38
CA THR A 242 8.62 8.51 -4.45
C THR A 242 9.34 8.43 -5.79
N ALA A 243 8.85 7.60 -6.70
CA ALA A 243 9.47 7.46 -8.01
C ALA A 243 9.40 8.79 -8.80
N PRO A 244 10.50 9.26 -9.43
CA PRO A 244 10.51 10.54 -10.16
C PRO A 244 9.42 10.67 -11.21
N LYS A 245 9.08 9.57 -11.89
CA LYS A 245 7.96 9.53 -12.85
C LYS A 245 6.62 9.90 -12.20
N VAL A 246 6.33 9.33 -11.03
CA VAL A 246 5.09 9.58 -10.29
C VAL A 246 5.04 11.03 -9.83
N LEU A 247 6.14 11.53 -9.25
CA LEU A 247 6.25 12.92 -8.83
C LEU A 247 6.01 13.90 -10.00
N VAL A 248 6.65 13.66 -11.15
CA VAL A 248 6.47 14.51 -12.34
C VAL A 248 5.05 14.42 -12.88
N GLU A 249 4.44 13.23 -12.93
CA GLU A 249 3.07 13.05 -13.38
C GLU A 249 2.09 13.84 -12.50
N MET A 250 2.23 13.76 -11.17
CA MET A 250 1.37 14.53 -10.26
C MET A 250 1.63 16.03 -10.31
N LEU A 251 2.88 16.47 -10.39
CA LEU A 251 3.22 17.90 -10.52
C LEU A 251 2.78 18.49 -11.87
N SER A 252 2.67 17.66 -12.92
CA SER A 252 2.14 18.08 -14.21
C SER A 252 0.64 18.35 -14.19
N ALA A 253 -0.09 17.72 -13.25
CA ALA A 253 -1.52 17.96 -13.03
C ALA A 253 -1.80 19.23 -12.21
N ALA A 254 -0.79 19.79 -11.53
CA ALA A 254 -0.90 21.00 -10.74
C ALA A 254 -0.46 22.25 -11.54
N PRO A 255 -1.07 23.43 -11.29
CA PRO A 255 -0.51 24.71 -11.71
C PRO A 255 0.97 24.83 -11.30
N PRO A 256 1.88 25.28 -12.18
CA PRO A 256 3.29 25.24 -11.87
C PRO A 256 3.66 26.09 -10.64
N ASP A 257 2.94 27.18 -10.37
CA ASP A 257 3.10 28.05 -9.21
C ASP A 257 2.76 27.38 -7.87
N TRP A 258 2.14 26.20 -7.88
CA TRP A 258 1.87 25.42 -6.67
C TRP A 258 3.03 24.54 -6.24
N PHE A 259 4.15 24.56 -6.96
CA PHE A 259 5.33 23.80 -6.56
C PHE A 259 5.83 24.21 -5.16
N PRO A 260 6.16 23.25 -4.27
CA PRO A 260 6.62 23.54 -2.92
C PRO A 260 7.86 24.45 -2.89
N THR A 261 7.83 25.47 -2.04
CA THR A 261 8.98 26.40 -1.83
C THR A 261 9.75 26.13 -0.54
N LYS A 262 9.26 25.22 0.30
CA LYS A 262 9.87 24.81 1.58
C LYS A 262 9.89 23.29 1.69
N ARG A 263 10.82 22.78 2.50
CA ARG A 263 10.95 21.34 2.77
C ARG A 263 9.67 20.73 3.35
N GLU A 264 9.04 21.40 4.32
CA GLU A 264 7.80 20.88 4.95
C GLU A 264 6.66 20.73 3.94
N GLU A 265 6.51 21.69 3.02
CA GLU A 265 5.51 21.64 1.94
C GLU A 265 5.82 20.53 0.93
N PHE A 266 7.10 20.29 0.66
CA PHE A 266 7.50 19.19 -0.21
C PHE A 266 7.25 17.83 0.44
N ASP A 267 7.56 17.68 1.73
CA ASP A 267 7.27 16.45 2.46
C ASP A 267 5.76 16.18 2.51
N ALA A 268 4.93 17.20 2.73
CA ALA A 268 3.48 17.08 2.66
C ALA A 268 2.96 16.73 1.26
N LEU A 269 3.55 17.31 0.20
CA LEU A 269 3.27 16.92 -1.18
C LEU A 269 3.54 15.43 -1.39
N LEU A 270 4.70 14.92 -0.93
CA LEU A 270 5.05 13.51 -1.09
C LEU A 270 4.08 12.59 -0.34
N ASP A 271 3.66 12.94 0.88
CA ASP A 271 2.65 12.17 1.61
C ASP A 271 1.31 12.11 0.85
N ILE A 272 0.90 13.22 0.23
CA ILE A 272 -0.32 13.28 -0.59
C ILE A 272 -0.15 12.48 -1.88
N VAL A 273 1.00 12.58 -2.55
CA VAL A 273 1.28 11.87 -3.80
C VAL A 273 1.27 10.36 -3.59
N GLU A 274 2.04 9.86 -2.64
CA GLU A 274 2.16 8.42 -2.40
C GLU A 274 0.96 7.86 -1.62
N GLY A 275 0.45 8.61 -0.65
CA GLY A 275 -0.68 8.20 0.18
C GLY A 275 -2.00 8.29 -0.56
N ALA A 276 -2.31 9.43 -1.21
CA ALA A 276 -3.64 9.65 -1.78
C ALA A 276 -3.69 9.53 -3.31
N LEU A 277 -2.85 10.28 -4.02
CA LEU A 277 -3.02 10.46 -5.47
C LEU A 277 -2.59 9.23 -6.25
N ARG A 278 -1.50 8.56 -5.89
CA ARG A 278 -1.01 7.37 -6.59
C ARG A 278 -2.02 6.22 -6.59
N PRO A 279 -2.63 5.83 -5.45
CA PRO A 279 -3.71 4.85 -5.45
C PRO A 279 -4.91 5.29 -6.31
N LEU A 280 -5.32 6.56 -6.21
CA LEU A 280 -6.46 7.08 -6.95
C LEU A 280 -6.21 7.16 -8.45
N TYR A 281 -4.99 7.52 -8.88
CA TYR A 281 -4.61 7.67 -10.28
C TYR A 281 -4.82 6.39 -11.10
N VAL A 282 -4.70 5.22 -10.45
CA VAL A 282 -4.96 3.91 -11.10
C VAL A 282 -6.43 3.77 -11.49
N GLU A 283 -7.35 4.26 -10.66
CA GLU A 283 -8.80 4.16 -10.90
C GLU A 283 -9.35 5.39 -11.64
N MET A 284 -8.71 6.56 -11.49
CA MET A 284 -9.21 7.84 -12.00
C MET A 284 -8.11 8.74 -12.60
N PRO A 285 -7.42 8.31 -13.67
CA PRO A 285 -6.31 9.07 -14.24
C PRO A 285 -6.70 10.51 -14.63
N ASP A 286 -7.89 10.69 -15.22
CA ASP A 286 -8.38 11.99 -15.69
C ASP A 286 -8.95 12.90 -14.57
N GLY A 287 -9.21 12.34 -13.39
CA GLY A 287 -9.88 13.02 -12.28
C GLY A 287 -8.95 13.76 -11.32
N ILE A 288 -7.65 13.48 -11.39
CA ILE A 288 -6.67 13.85 -10.35
C ILE A 288 -6.49 15.35 -10.20
N SER A 289 -6.51 16.11 -11.30
CA SER A 289 -6.40 17.57 -11.25
C SER A 289 -7.52 18.21 -10.43
N SER A 290 -8.73 17.63 -10.45
CA SER A 290 -9.86 18.14 -9.65
C SER A 290 -9.70 17.90 -8.15
N LEU A 291 -9.04 16.81 -7.76
CA LEU A 291 -8.74 16.52 -6.35
C LEU A 291 -7.74 17.51 -5.75
N LEU A 292 -6.90 18.12 -6.59
CA LEU A 292 -5.97 19.16 -6.19
C LEU A 292 -6.61 20.55 -6.09
N GLU A 293 -7.87 20.72 -6.49
CA GLU A 293 -8.56 22.00 -6.38
C GLU A 293 -8.55 22.51 -4.92
N GLY A 294 -8.18 23.79 -4.74
CA GLY A 294 -8.08 24.38 -3.41
C GLY A 294 -6.81 24.02 -2.64
N ALA A 295 -5.84 23.31 -3.24
CA ALA A 295 -4.49 23.18 -2.70
C ALA A 295 -3.79 24.55 -2.65
N LYS A 296 -3.85 25.31 -3.77
CA LYS A 296 -3.21 26.63 -3.92
C LYS A 296 -1.70 26.63 -3.53
N GLY A 297 -1.02 25.50 -3.70
CA GLY A 297 0.37 25.31 -3.27
C GLY A 297 0.60 25.19 -1.76
N GLN A 298 -0.47 25.11 -0.96
CA GLN A 298 -0.45 24.89 0.50
C GLN A 298 -0.65 23.40 0.78
N TRP A 299 0.39 22.59 0.55
CA TRP A 299 0.35 21.13 0.64
C TRP A 299 0.21 20.64 2.07
N ALA A 300 0.87 21.27 3.03
CA ALA A 300 0.72 20.93 4.45
C ALA A 300 -0.72 21.14 4.94
N ASP A 301 -1.34 22.26 4.55
CA ASP A 301 -2.75 22.54 4.85
C ASP A 301 -3.70 21.55 4.15
N LEU A 302 -3.44 21.23 2.87
CA LEU A 302 -4.23 20.22 2.16
C LEU A 302 -4.16 18.85 2.84
N ARG A 303 -2.97 18.44 3.28
CA ARG A 303 -2.73 17.18 4.00
C ARG A 303 -3.54 17.13 5.30
N ALA A 304 -3.44 18.17 6.13
CA ALA A 304 -4.15 18.27 7.39
C ALA A 304 -5.68 18.27 7.19
N ARG A 305 -6.19 19.02 6.21
CA ARG A 305 -7.62 19.03 5.87
C ARG A 305 -8.10 17.67 5.37
N ALA A 306 -7.33 17.01 4.50
CA ALA A 306 -7.66 15.69 3.99
C ALA A 306 -7.72 14.66 5.14
N ALA A 307 -6.68 14.61 5.98
CA ALA A 307 -6.64 13.73 7.15
C ALA A 307 -7.82 13.98 8.10
N LYS A 308 -8.17 15.25 8.35
CA LYS A 308 -9.33 15.62 9.18
C LYS A 308 -10.66 15.15 8.57
N SER A 309 -10.82 15.27 7.26
CA SER A 309 -12.00 14.77 6.56
C SER A 309 -12.10 13.24 6.56
N ALA A 310 -10.97 12.54 6.61
CA ALA A 310 -10.91 11.08 6.73
C ALA A 310 -11.06 10.55 8.17
N ALA A 311 -10.85 11.41 9.18
CA ALA A 311 -10.82 10.99 10.57
C ALA A 311 -12.13 10.28 10.98
N PRO A 312 -12.04 9.16 11.75
CA PRO A 312 -13.18 8.33 12.09
C PRO A 312 -14.22 9.12 12.89
N THR A 313 -15.50 8.76 12.74
CA THR A 313 -16.60 9.39 13.49
C THR A 313 -16.98 8.64 14.77
N GLN A 314 -16.39 7.46 14.99
CA GLN A 314 -16.67 6.59 16.12
C GLN A 314 -15.40 6.25 16.89
N PRO A 315 -15.45 6.18 18.23
CA PRO A 315 -14.31 5.78 19.06
C PRO A 315 -13.93 4.31 18.82
N PRO A 316 -12.66 3.92 19.02
CA PRO A 316 -12.24 2.51 19.00
C PRO A 316 -12.99 1.63 20.03
N LEU A 317 -13.19 0.34 19.68
CA LEU A 317 -13.89 -0.63 20.54
C LEU A 317 -13.18 -0.90 21.87
N ASP A 318 -11.86 -0.79 21.90
CA ASP A 318 -11.01 -1.13 23.06
C ASP A 318 -10.96 -0.02 24.11
N LEU A 319 -11.65 1.10 23.89
CA LEU A 319 -11.81 2.14 24.90
C LEU A 319 -12.88 1.75 25.92
N THR A 320 -12.61 2.02 27.20
CA THR A 320 -13.61 2.00 28.26
C THR A 320 -14.69 3.06 28.01
N GLU A 321 -15.88 2.93 28.62
CA GLU A 321 -16.97 3.90 28.44
C GLU A 321 -16.56 5.33 28.84
N ASP A 322 -15.77 5.48 29.91
CA ASP A 322 -15.21 6.77 30.33
C ASP A 322 -14.25 7.36 29.27
N GLN A 323 -13.44 6.50 28.64
CA GLN A 323 -12.55 6.91 27.55
C GLN A 323 -13.34 7.29 26.30
N LYS A 324 -14.39 6.54 25.94
CA LYS A 324 -15.28 6.86 24.80
C LYS A 324 -15.97 8.21 24.98
N ALA A 325 -16.43 8.52 26.20
CA ALA A 325 -17.10 9.78 26.50
C ALA A 325 -16.19 11.01 26.30
N SER A 326 -14.88 10.86 26.47
CA SER A 326 -13.88 11.92 26.27
C SER A 326 -13.13 11.85 24.93
N TRP A 327 -13.44 10.84 24.11
CA TRP A 327 -12.71 10.57 22.88
C TRP A 327 -12.96 11.66 21.84
N GLN A 328 -11.88 12.07 21.18
CA GLN A 328 -11.93 12.95 20.02
C GLN A 328 -11.23 12.27 18.85
N PRO A 329 -11.75 12.45 17.62
CA PRO A 329 -11.11 11.89 16.44
C PRO A 329 -9.75 12.54 16.24
N VAL A 330 -8.72 11.71 16.14
CA VAL A 330 -7.36 12.14 15.83
C VAL A 330 -7.13 11.92 14.33
N PRO A 331 -6.94 12.99 13.53
CA PRO A 331 -6.58 12.86 12.13
C PRO A 331 -5.22 12.16 11.98
N ASP A 332 -5.16 11.18 11.08
CA ASP A 332 -3.89 10.55 10.69
C ASP A 332 -3.34 11.23 9.43
N GLU A 333 -2.41 12.16 9.62
CA GLU A 333 -1.73 12.87 8.54
C GLU A 333 -0.63 12.04 7.85
N SER A 334 -0.36 10.82 8.32
CA SER A 334 0.67 9.98 7.71
C SER A 334 0.30 9.57 6.28
N GLN A 335 1.31 9.20 5.49
CA GLN A 335 1.12 8.63 4.16
C GLN A 335 0.17 7.42 4.21
N GLU A 336 0.31 6.53 5.20
CA GLU A 336 -0.54 5.36 5.39
C GLU A 336 -1.97 5.75 5.77
N GLY A 337 -2.16 6.78 6.60
CA GLY A 337 -3.48 7.33 6.92
C GLY A 337 -4.23 7.82 5.69
N LEU A 338 -3.55 8.60 4.84
CA LEU A 338 -4.08 9.08 3.57
C LEU A 338 -4.36 7.93 2.59
N GLN A 339 -3.52 6.90 2.59
CA GLN A 339 -3.70 5.70 1.75
C GLN A 339 -4.94 4.89 2.14
N ARG A 340 -5.21 4.73 3.43
CA ARG A 340 -6.45 4.09 3.89
C ARG A 340 -7.68 4.87 3.41
N ALA A 341 -7.66 6.20 3.52
CA ALA A 341 -8.76 7.04 3.06
C ALA A 341 -8.94 6.99 1.54
N ALA A 342 -7.85 7.01 0.77
CA ALA A 342 -7.89 6.87 -0.68
C ALA A 342 -8.46 5.52 -1.12
N ASN A 343 -8.10 4.43 -0.44
CA ASN A 343 -8.70 3.13 -0.70
C ASN A 343 -10.21 3.12 -0.39
N GLY A 344 -10.65 3.80 0.68
CA GLY A 344 -12.08 3.99 0.96
C GLY A 344 -12.84 4.73 -0.15
N VAL A 345 -12.21 5.73 -0.79
CA VAL A 345 -12.78 6.38 -1.99
C VAL A 345 -12.92 5.38 -3.14
N ILE A 346 -11.91 4.54 -3.38
CA ILE A 346 -11.94 3.50 -4.43
C ILE A 346 -13.08 2.51 -4.16
N ASP A 347 -13.22 2.05 -2.92
CA ASP A 347 -14.27 1.10 -2.54
C ASP A 347 -15.67 1.72 -2.70
N MET A 348 -15.86 2.98 -2.31
CA MET A 348 -17.11 3.72 -2.53
C MET A 348 -17.44 3.85 -4.02
N VAL A 349 -16.47 4.26 -4.85
CA VAL A 349 -16.65 4.42 -6.31
C VAL A 349 -17.05 3.10 -6.95
N ARG A 350 -16.36 2.00 -6.59
CA ARG A 350 -16.66 0.67 -7.11
C ARG A 350 -18.02 0.17 -6.63
N SER A 351 -18.39 0.43 -5.38
CA SER A 351 -19.71 0.08 -4.85
C SER A 351 -20.83 0.83 -5.58
N PHE A 352 -20.67 2.13 -5.84
CA PHE A 352 -21.64 2.91 -6.63
C PHE A 352 -21.69 2.47 -8.10
N ARG A 353 -20.54 2.15 -8.69
CA ARG A 353 -20.47 1.58 -10.04
C ARG A 353 -21.31 0.31 -10.13
N ASP A 354 -21.08 -0.61 -9.19
CA ASP A 354 -21.67 -1.94 -9.21
C ASP A 354 -23.15 -1.91 -8.84
N GLN A 355 -23.56 -1.10 -7.86
CA GLN A 355 -24.92 -1.05 -7.33
C GLN A 355 -25.85 -0.05 -8.02
N VAL A 356 -25.32 0.91 -8.78
CA VAL A 356 -26.15 1.98 -9.37
C VAL A 356 -25.83 2.15 -10.85
N VAL A 357 -24.58 2.41 -11.21
CA VAL A 357 -24.23 2.76 -12.59
C VAL A 357 -24.48 1.59 -13.56
N LEU A 358 -23.95 0.40 -13.26
CA LEU A 358 -24.07 -0.76 -14.15
C LEU A 358 -25.52 -1.24 -14.31
N PRO A 359 -26.32 -1.45 -13.24
CA PRO A 359 -27.72 -1.85 -13.37
C PRO A 359 -28.56 -0.83 -14.14
N ILE A 360 -28.38 0.47 -13.88
CA ILE A 360 -29.13 1.52 -14.56
C ILE A 360 -28.74 1.62 -16.04
N ALA A 361 -27.44 1.54 -16.36
CA ALA A 361 -26.99 1.51 -17.75
C ALA A 361 -27.58 0.28 -18.47
N MET A 362 -27.46 -0.91 -17.88
CA MET A 362 -27.96 -2.15 -18.48
C MET A 362 -29.49 -2.15 -18.66
N SER A 363 -30.24 -1.48 -17.78
CA SER A 363 -31.70 -1.33 -17.96
C SER A 363 -32.08 -0.66 -19.30
N ARG A 364 -31.17 0.09 -19.94
CA ARG A 364 -31.38 0.71 -21.26
C ARG A 364 -31.03 -0.22 -22.42
N SER A 365 -30.31 -1.31 -22.16
CA SER A 365 -30.00 -2.32 -23.16
C SER A 365 -31.22 -3.20 -23.43
N THR A 366 -31.32 -3.74 -24.64
CA THR A 366 -32.31 -4.77 -25.00
C THR A 366 -31.84 -6.18 -24.67
N GLU A 367 -30.61 -6.33 -24.19
CA GLU A 367 -29.99 -7.63 -23.88
C GLU A 367 -30.44 -8.16 -22.51
N ASP A 368 -30.69 -9.46 -22.44
CA ASP A 368 -31.12 -10.14 -21.21
C ASP A 368 -29.97 -10.49 -20.27
N GLU A 369 -28.74 -10.55 -20.78
CA GLU A 369 -27.53 -10.94 -20.05
C GLU A 369 -26.41 -9.92 -20.33
N ALA A 370 -25.54 -9.68 -19.36
CA ALA A 370 -24.43 -8.74 -19.47
C ALA A 370 -23.10 -9.42 -19.18
N TYR A 371 -22.13 -9.25 -20.09
CA TYR A 371 -20.75 -9.64 -19.89
C TYR A 371 -19.87 -8.39 -19.69
N LEU A 372 -19.08 -8.34 -18.62
CA LEU A 372 -18.27 -7.17 -18.30
C LEU A 372 -16.81 -7.37 -18.72
N GLY A 373 -16.47 -6.82 -19.89
CA GLY A 373 -15.08 -6.68 -20.32
C GLY A 373 -14.33 -5.56 -19.58
N PRO A 374 -12.99 -5.53 -19.63
CA PRO A 374 -12.17 -4.48 -19.00
C PRO A 374 -12.59 -3.05 -19.39
N GLU A 375 -12.96 -2.84 -20.66
CA GLU A 375 -13.39 -1.51 -21.14
C GLU A 375 -14.74 -1.09 -20.57
N SER A 376 -15.72 -1.99 -20.49
CA SER A 376 -17.02 -1.69 -19.87
C SER A 376 -16.89 -1.34 -18.38
N LEU A 377 -16.00 -2.04 -17.66
CA LEU A 377 -15.69 -1.73 -16.26
C LEU A 377 -14.98 -0.38 -16.11
N ARG A 378 -14.06 -0.05 -17.02
CA ARG A 378 -13.36 1.24 -17.05
C ARG A 378 -14.35 2.38 -17.25
N LEU A 379 -15.19 2.30 -18.30
CA LEU A 379 -16.21 3.31 -18.59
C LEU A 379 -17.23 3.48 -17.46
N ALA A 380 -17.68 2.37 -16.85
CA ALA A 380 -18.59 2.43 -15.71
C ALA A 380 -17.92 3.05 -14.47
N THR A 381 -16.63 2.79 -14.27
CA THR A 381 -15.84 3.41 -13.18
C THR A 381 -15.69 4.91 -13.43
N ASP A 382 -15.35 5.33 -14.66
CA ASP A 382 -15.28 6.75 -15.05
C ASP A 382 -16.61 7.48 -14.84
N ALA A 383 -17.73 6.85 -15.20
CA ALA A 383 -19.06 7.39 -14.95
C ALA A 383 -19.35 7.54 -13.45
N ALA A 384 -19.04 6.52 -12.64
CA ALA A 384 -19.19 6.58 -11.18
C ALA A 384 -18.37 7.74 -10.58
N ILE A 385 -17.12 7.90 -11.03
CA ILE A 385 -16.24 9.02 -10.65
C ILE A 385 -16.86 10.37 -11.02
N ARG A 386 -17.36 10.53 -12.25
CA ARG A 386 -17.98 11.79 -12.70
C ARG A 386 -19.26 12.12 -11.93
N LEU A 387 -20.00 11.12 -11.49
CA LEU A 387 -21.25 11.31 -10.75
C LEU A 387 -21.00 11.62 -9.27
N LEU A 388 -20.05 10.95 -8.63
CA LEU A 388 -19.74 11.12 -7.21
C LEU A 388 -18.72 12.23 -6.92
N LEU A 389 -17.66 12.30 -7.70
CA LEU A 389 -16.44 13.04 -7.37
C LEU A 389 -16.17 14.26 -8.24
N ALA A 390 -16.95 14.49 -9.30
CA ALA A 390 -16.73 15.65 -10.17
C ALA A 390 -16.70 16.96 -9.37
N LYS A 391 -15.62 17.74 -9.57
CA LYS A 391 -15.36 19.04 -8.91
C LYS A 391 -15.20 18.95 -7.39
N LYS A 392 -14.86 17.78 -6.85
CA LYS A 392 -14.52 17.64 -5.43
C LYS A 392 -13.01 17.71 -5.27
N ALA A 393 -12.57 18.58 -4.36
CA ALA A 393 -11.22 18.53 -3.83
C ALA A 393 -11.01 17.28 -2.96
N LEU A 394 -9.75 16.89 -2.74
CA LEU A 394 -9.36 15.71 -1.98
C LEU A 394 -10.05 15.60 -0.59
N PRO A 395 -10.13 16.66 0.24
CA PRO A 395 -10.84 16.56 1.52
C PRO A 395 -12.33 16.27 1.37
N ALA A 396 -12.97 16.78 0.32
CA ALA A 396 -14.39 16.51 0.06
C ALA A 396 -14.62 15.08 -0.45
N ALA A 397 -13.65 14.48 -1.15
CA ALA A 397 -13.68 13.06 -1.50
C ALA A 397 -13.51 12.17 -0.26
N PHE A 398 -12.59 12.52 0.64
CA PHE A 398 -12.35 11.80 1.89
C PHE A 398 -13.51 11.91 2.88
N GLU A 399 -14.18 13.06 2.94
CA GLU A 399 -15.40 13.23 3.70
C GLU A 399 -16.54 12.37 3.10
N LEU A 400 -16.66 12.35 1.77
CA LEU A 400 -17.72 11.59 1.10
C LEU A 400 -17.58 10.07 1.32
N GLN A 401 -16.37 9.51 1.23
CA GLN A 401 -16.16 8.09 1.52
C GLN A 401 -16.45 7.75 2.99
N ARG A 402 -16.12 8.66 3.91
CA ARG A 402 -16.43 8.48 5.34
C ARG A 402 -17.93 8.46 5.58
N ASP A 403 -18.65 9.40 4.96
CA ASP A 403 -20.11 9.46 5.02
C ASP A 403 -20.74 8.21 4.41
N TRP A 404 -20.20 7.72 3.29
CA TRP A 404 -20.62 6.45 2.68
C TRP A 404 -20.41 5.27 3.64
N HIS A 405 -19.23 5.14 4.26
CA HIS A 405 -18.96 4.07 5.22
C HIS A 405 -19.94 4.07 6.39
N SER A 406 -20.33 5.25 6.90
CA SER A 406 -21.33 5.35 7.97
C SER A 406 -22.73 4.88 7.56
N ARG A 407 -22.99 4.76 6.25
CA ARG A 407 -24.28 4.44 5.64
C ARG A 407 -24.31 3.11 4.90
N VAL A 408 -23.17 2.45 4.76
CA VAL A 408 -23.03 1.26 3.91
C VAL A 408 -23.99 0.14 4.32
N THR A 409 -24.23 -0.04 5.62
CA THR A 409 -25.20 -1.03 6.12
C THR A 409 -26.63 -0.68 5.73
N THR A 410 -27.00 0.59 5.76
CA THR A 410 -28.32 1.08 5.29
C THR A 410 -28.47 0.90 3.78
N ILE A 411 -27.41 1.18 3.01
CA ILE A 411 -27.41 0.99 1.56
C ILE A 411 -27.57 -0.49 1.21
N LEU A 412 -26.82 -1.37 1.87
CA LEU A 412 -26.91 -2.82 1.66
C LEU A 412 -28.28 -3.40 2.07
N ALA A 413 -28.90 -2.85 3.12
CA ALA A 413 -30.25 -3.25 3.55
C ALA A 413 -31.32 -2.83 2.52
N ALA A 414 -31.18 -1.68 1.87
CA ALA A 414 -32.10 -1.22 0.83
C ALA A 414 -32.02 -2.04 -0.47
N ILE A 415 -30.95 -2.81 -0.65
CA ILE A 415 -30.59 -3.54 -1.86
C ILE A 415 -30.87 -5.05 -1.76
N GLY A 416 -30.96 -5.62 -0.56
CA GLY A 416 -31.17 -7.06 -0.36
C GLY A 416 -32.33 -7.37 0.58
N THR A 417 -33.18 -8.30 0.14
CA THR A 417 -34.37 -8.87 0.79
C THR A 417 -34.05 -9.58 2.12
N ASP A 418 -34.94 -9.39 3.10
CA ASP A 418 -34.95 -9.99 4.44
C ASP A 418 -35.29 -11.50 4.41
N GLU A 419 -34.47 -12.34 3.78
CA GLU A 419 -34.59 -13.78 4.00
C GLU A 419 -33.42 -14.30 4.83
N GLU A 420 -33.72 -14.52 6.12
CA GLU A 420 -32.94 -15.33 7.05
C GLU A 420 -33.28 -16.82 6.82
N PRO A 421 -32.33 -17.67 6.41
CA PRO A 421 -32.41 -19.09 6.71
C PRO A 421 -31.65 -19.38 8.01
N GLU A 422 -32.36 -20.03 8.96
CA GLU A 422 -31.81 -20.62 10.18
C GLU A 422 -30.57 -21.49 9.88
N ILE A 423 -29.48 -21.31 10.64
CA ILE A 423 -28.37 -22.28 10.66
C ILE A 423 -28.06 -22.70 12.09
N ALA A 424 -28.17 -24.01 12.30
CA ALA A 424 -27.71 -24.73 13.47
C ALA A 424 -26.17 -24.68 13.58
N ARG A 425 -25.68 -24.40 14.79
CA ARG A 425 -24.25 -24.45 15.16
C ARG A 425 -23.75 -25.90 15.20
N GLY A 426 -22.56 -26.15 14.65
CA GLY A 426 -21.82 -27.42 14.80
C GLY A 426 -20.49 -27.39 14.04
N GLU A 427 -19.44 -28.00 14.62
CA GLU A 427 -18.03 -27.92 14.24
C GLU A 427 -17.68 -28.46 12.84
N ILE A 428 -16.55 -27.96 12.30
CA ILE A 428 -16.04 -28.03 10.92
C ILE A 428 -16.85 -27.16 9.97
N LYS A 429 -16.22 -26.08 9.45
CA LYS A 429 -16.87 -25.04 8.66
C LYS A 429 -17.42 -25.61 7.35
N ALA A 430 -18.66 -26.10 7.38
CA ALA A 430 -19.42 -26.36 6.18
C ALA A 430 -19.60 -25.02 5.46
N VAL A 431 -18.96 -24.89 4.29
CA VAL A 431 -19.20 -23.75 3.40
C VAL A 431 -20.68 -23.80 3.03
N ALA A 432 -21.43 -22.73 3.31
CA ALA A 432 -22.82 -22.63 2.91
C ALA A 432 -22.96 -22.88 1.40
N ALA A 433 -24.11 -23.36 0.93
CA ALA A 433 -24.32 -23.69 -0.48
C ALA A 433 -24.03 -22.50 -1.44
N ASP A 434 -24.14 -21.27 -0.95
CA ASP A 434 -23.86 -20.00 -1.63
C ASP A 434 -22.52 -19.34 -1.23
N GLY A 435 -21.74 -19.98 -0.35
CA GLY A 435 -20.45 -19.50 0.16
C GLY A 435 -19.27 -19.70 -0.80
N TRP A 436 -18.08 -19.35 -0.33
CA TRP A 436 -16.80 -19.52 -1.04
C TRP A 436 -15.77 -20.26 -0.19
N ALA A 437 -14.74 -20.78 -0.85
CA ALA A 437 -13.68 -21.52 -0.18
C ALA A 437 -12.95 -20.64 0.86
N PRO A 438 -12.75 -21.13 2.10
CA PRO A 438 -11.96 -20.42 3.11
C PRO A 438 -10.50 -20.29 2.66
N LEU A 439 -9.83 -19.24 3.11
CA LEU A 439 -8.39 -19.05 2.91
C LEU A 439 -7.55 -20.10 3.67
N CYS A 440 -7.96 -20.41 4.90
CA CYS A 440 -7.32 -21.34 5.83
C CYS A 440 -8.35 -21.78 6.87
N ASP A 441 -7.98 -22.64 7.81
CA ASP A 441 -8.81 -22.95 8.98
C ASP A 441 -8.87 -21.77 9.98
N VAL A 442 -9.66 -21.91 11.05
CA VAL A 442 -9.62 -20.96 12.16
C VAL A 442 -8.35 -21.18 12.97
N TRP A 443 -7.60 -20.12 13.23
CA TRP A 443 -6.37 -20.16 14.03
C TRP A 443 -6.49 -19.29 15.27
N ILE A 444 -5.72 -19.60 16.32
CA ILE A 444 -5.60 -18.77 17.52
C ILE A 444 -4.14 -18.34 17.64
N ALA A 445 -3.91 -17.03 17.64
CA ALA A 445 -2.59 -16.46 17.81
C ALA A 445 -2.10 -16.60 19.27
N PRO A 446 -0.77 -16.54 19.54
CA PRO A 446 -0.22 -16.66 20.90
C PRO A 446 -0.76 -15.64 21.90
N ASN A 447 -1.27 -14.51 21.42
CA ASN A 447 -1.91 -13.47 22.23
C ASN A 447 -3.42 -13.71 22.45
N GLY A 448 -3.95 -14.88 22.11
CA GLY A 448 -5.34 -15.29 22.36
C GLY A 448 -6.36 -14.82 21.31
N VAL A 449 -5.94 -14.03 20.31
CA VAL A 449 -6.81 -13.56 19.23
C VAL A 449 -7.11 -14.70 18.26
N GLN A 450 -8.39 -14.97 18.02
CA GLN A 450 -8.87 -15.88 16.99
C GLN A 450 -8.84 -15.21 15.62
N ILE A 451 -8.42 -15.95 14.59
CA ILE A 451 -8.32 -15.55 13.20
C ILE A 451 -9.32 -16.40 12.43
N VAL A 452 -10.44 -15.79 12.04
CA VAL A 452 -11.59 -16.50 11.49
C VAL A 452 -11.76 -16.10 10.02
N PRO A 453 -11.59 -17.02 9.05
CA PRO A 453 -11.94 -16.74 7.66
C PRO A 453 -13.43 -16.48 7.55
N LEU A 454 -13.86 -15.47 6.80
CA LEU A 454 -15.29 -15.24 6.50
C LEU A 454 -15.59 -15.82 5.11
N THR A 455 -16.58 -16.71 5.04
CA THR A 455 -16.80 -17.59 3.87
C THR A 455 -18.18 -17.49 3.25
N ASP A 456 -19.08 -16.70 3.83
CA ASP A 456 -20.40 -16.46 3.26
C ASP A 456 -20.86 -15.01 3.47
N LYS A 457 -21.87 -14.63 2.70
CA LYS A 457 -22.43 -13.27 2.68
C LYS A 457 -22.94 -12.82 4.05
N ARG A 458 -23.47 -13.75 4.85
CA ARG A 458 -24.06 -13.44 6.16
C ARG A 458 -22.98 -13.14 7.17
N GLU A 459 -21.91 -13.94 7.19
CA GLU A 459 -20.74 -13.71 8.05
C GLU A 459 -20.11 -12.35 7.75
N LEU A 460 -19.95 -11.97 6.48
CA LEU A 460 -19.46 -10.65 6.11
C LEU A 460 -20.39 -9.53 6.60
N ARG A 461 -21.70 -9.66 6.40
CA ARG A 461 -22.70 -8.66 6.84
C ARG A 461 -22.73 -8.54 8.37
N GLN A 462 -22.69 -9.64 9.09
CA GLN A 462 -22.62 -9.65 10.55
C GLN A 462 -21.34 -8.98 11.05
N GLU A 463 -20.20 -9.29 10.43
CA GLU A 463 -18.93 -8.67 10.79
C GLU A 463 -18.94 -7.15 10.50
N GLY A 464 -19.45 -6.75 9.34
CA GLY A 464 -19.57 -5.34 8.97
C GLY A 464 -20.53 -4.57 9.88
N SER A 465 -21.61 -5.22 10.35
CA SER A 465 -22.50 -4.67 11.36
C SER A 465 -21.81 -4.49 12.72
N ARG A 466 -21.11 -5.54 13.21
CA ARG A 466 -20.39 -5.50 14.49
C ARG A 466 -19.31 -4.43 14.53
N LEU A 467 -18.54 -4.31 13.45
CA LEU A 467 -17.44 -3.36 13.37
C LEU A 467 -17.83 -2.01 12.77
N GLY A 468 -19.08 -1.85 12.30
CA GLY A 468 -19.55 -0.61 11.68
C GLY A 468 -18.75 -0.20 10.43
N HIS A 469 -18.32 -1.16 9.59
CA HIS A 469 -17.56 -0.86 8.37
C HIS A 469 -17.88 -1.77 7.18
N CYS A 470 -17.29 -1.44 6.01
CA CYS A 470 -17.73 -1.90 4.67
C CYS A 470 -17.58 -3.39 4.35
N VAL A 471 -17.00 -4.21 5.24
CA VAL A 471 -16.69 -5.62 4.94
C VAL A 471 -17.93 -6.44 4.55
N GLY A 472 -19.12 -6.01 4.99
CA GLY A 472 -20.40 -6.60 4.62
C GLY A 472 -20.76 -6.57 3.13
N GLY A 473 -20.09 -5.75 2.32
CA GLY A 473 -20.28 -5.66 0.87
C GLY A 473 -19.23 -6.38 0.02
N TYR A 474 -18.37 -7.21 0.63
CA TYR A 474 -17.25 -7.86 -0.06
C TYR A 474 -17.61 -9.23 -0.64
N ASP A 475 -18.87 -9.67 -0.50
CA ASP A 475 -19.35 -10.99 -0.89
C ASP A 475 -19.10 -11.29 -2.37
N THR A 476 -19.39 -10.35 -3.27
CA THR A 476 -19.13 -10.56 -4.71
C THR A 476 -17.65 -10.77 -5.00
N ARG A 477 -16.76 -9.98 -4.39
CA ARG A 477 -15.30 -10.07 -4.61
C ARG A 477 -14.72 -11.34 -3.99
N ALA A 478 -15.22 -11.73 -2.83
CA ALA A 478 -14.82 -12.96 -2.16
C ALA A 478 -15.29 -14.20 -2.94
N LYS A 479 -16.53 -14.21 -3.41
CA LYS A 479 -17.09 -15.22 -4.33
C LYS A 479 -16.33 -15.29 -5.66
N ALA A 480 -15.82 -14.14 -6.13
CA ALA A 480 -15.00 -14.06 -7.33
C ALA A 480 -13.58 -14.67 -7.14
N GLY A 481 -13.10 -14.82 -5.91
CA GLY A 481 -11.71 -15.19 -5.58
C GLY A 481 -10.73 -14.01 -5.68
N ASP A 482 -11.24 -12.77 -5.68
CA ASP A 482 -10.42 -11.57 -5.79
C ASP A 482 -9.90 -11.06 -4.44
N CYS A 483 -10.55 -11.49 -3.36
CA CYS A 483 -10.11 -11.26 -1.99
C CYS A 483 -10.56 -12.38 -1.04
N HIS A 484 -9.90 -12.46 0.11
CA HIS A 484 -10.30 -13.27 1.25
C HIS A 484 -10.32 -12.38 2.50
N ILE A 485 -11.34 -12.55 3.33
CA ILE A 485 -11.50 -11.75 4.55
C ILE A 485 -11.22 -12.62 5.78
N LEU A 486 -10.35 -12.12 6.66
CA LEU A 486 -10.09 -12.68 7.97
C LEU A 486 -10.63 -11.74 9.04
N SER A 487 -11.49 -12.24 9.93
CA SER A 487 -11.94 -11.53 11.13
C SER A 487 -11.01 -11.87 12.30
N MET A 488 -10.49 -10.85 12.96
CA MET A 488 -9.73 -10.97 14.20
C MET A 488 -10.73 -10.84 15.35
N ARG A 489 -10.86 -11.88 16.17
CA ARG A 489 -11.83 -11.93 17.27
C ARG A 489 -11.15 -12.25 18.58
N GLU A 490 -11.69 -11.74 19.67
CA GLU A 490 -11.28 -12.11 21.03
C GLU A 490 -12.45 -12.79 21.74
N GLN A 491 -12.15 -13.66 22.69
CA GLN A 491 -13.18 -14.21 23.56
C GLN A 491 -13.67 -13.09 24.51
N GLY A 492 -14.94 -12.71 24.39
CA GLY A 492 -15.55 -11.72 25.27
C GLY A 492 -15.96 -12.32 26.62
N ASP A 493 -16.49 -11.48 27.51
CA ASP A 493 -17.07 -11.89 28.81
C ASP A 493 -18.36 -12.73 28.68
N GLY A 494 -18.84 -12.95 27.45
CA GLY A 494 -20.00 -13.79 27.12
C GLY A 494 -19.66 -14.96 26.20
N PHE A 495 -20.68 -15.68 25.71
CA PHE A 495 -20.51 -16.84 24.81
C PHE A 495 -20.15 -16.46 23.37
N ASP A 496 -20.32 -15.19 22.97
CA ASP A 496 -20.02 -14.73 21.61
C ASP A 496 -18.69 -13.96 21.56
N PRO A 497 -17.77 -14.30 20.63
CA PRO A 497 -16.49 -13.61 20.52
C PRO A 497 -16.66 -12.17 19.98
N VAL A 498 -15.86 -11.25 20.50
CA VAL A 498 -15.84 -9.82 20.15
C VAL A 498 -14.95 -9.61 18.93
N SER A 499 -15.52 -9.03 17.86
CA SER A 499 -14.77 -8.63 16.67
C SER A 499 -13.84 -7.44 16.96
N LEU A 500 -12.56 -7.56 16.63
CA LEU A 500 -11.55 -6.52 16.83
C LEU A 500 -11.22 -5.74 15.55
N SER A 501 -11.10 -6.45 14.44
CA SER A 501 -10.70 -5.90 13.14
C SER A 501 -10.92 -6.94 12.04
N THR A 502 -10.91 -6.51 10.78
CA THR A 502 -10.78 -7.43 9.64
C THR A 502 -9.52 -7.17 8.83
N VAL A 503 -9.01 -8.21 8.19
CA VAL A 503 -7.95 -8.14 7.20
C VAL A 503 -8.47 -8.62 5.85
N GLU A 504 -8.28 -7.79 4.83
CA GLU A 504 -8.49 -8.17 3.43
C GLU A 504 -7.17 -8.64 2.82
N ILE A 505 -7.14 -9.91 2.41
CA ILE A 505 -6.07 -10.49 1.61
C ILE A 505 -6.53 -10.48 0.16
N GLY A 506 -5.65 -10.10 -0.77
CA GLY A 506 -5.90 -10.19 -2.21
C GLY A 506 -6.00 -11.63 -2.71
N ARG A 507 -6.22 -11.79 -4.02
CA ARG A 507 -6.19 -13.09 -4.69
C ARG A 507 -4.93 -13.87 -4.34
N VAL A 508 -5.12 -15.15 -3.99
CA VAL A 508 -4.04 -16.09 -3.71
C VAL A 508 -3.84 -17.00 -4.92
N ASN A 509 -2.57 -17.16 -5.33
CA ASN A 509 -2.17 -18.05 -6.42
C ASN A 509 -1.59 -19.35 -5.86
N GLU A 510 -1.71 -20.45 -6.61
CA GLU A 510 -1.17 -21.75 -6.21
C GLU A 510 0.35 -21.68 -5.96
N GLY A 511 0.80 -22.26 -4.84
CA GLY A 511 2.22 -22.31 -4.47
C GLY A 511 2.81 -21.00 -3.93
N VAL A 512 2.02 -19.92 -3.80
CA VAL A 512 2.46 -18.64 -3.25
C VAL A 512 2.03 -18.53 -1.79
N THR A 513 3.01 -18.49 -0.88
CA THR A 513 2.76 -18.30 0.57
C THR A 513 2.81 -16.83 1.00
N GLU A 514 3.29 -15.92 0.14
CA GLU A 514 3.27 -14.49 0.43
C GLU A 514 1.84 -13.93 0.34
N LEU A 515 1.36 -13.39 1.45
CA LEU A 515 0.02 -12.81 1.53
C LEU A 515 0.03 -11.35 1.05
N SER A 516 -0.69 -11.07 -0.04
CA SER A 516 -0.94 -9.71 -0.48
C SER A 516 -2.01 -9.07 0.41
N VAL A 517 -1.58 -8.31 1.41
CA VAL A 517 -2.50 -7.60 2.32
C VAL A 517 -2.98 -6.33 1.66
N ARG A 518 -4.29 -6.22 1.41
CA ARG A 518 -4.89 -5.02 0.83
C ARG A 518 -5.24 -4.01 1.91
N GLN A 519 -5.88 -4.46 2.98
CA GLN A 519 -6.33 -3.60 4.07
C GLN A 519 -6.34 -4.37 5.40
N HIS A 520 -6.07 -3.68 6.50
CA HIS A 520 -6.32 -4.14 7.86
C HIS A 520 -7.03 -3.01 8.61
N GLN A 521 -8.31 -3.22 8.95
CA GLN A 521 -9.19 -2.17 9.47
C GLN A 521 -9.87 -2.60 10.77
N GLY A 522 -9.89 -1.68 11.75
CA GLY A 522 -10.66 -1.79 12.98
C GLY A 522 -12.08 -1.24 12.85
N GLN A 523 -12.72 -0.96 13.98
CA GLN A 523 -14.06 -0.39 14.01
C GLN A 523 -14.16 0.91 13.20
N GLY A 524 -15.23 1.06 12.41
CA GLY A 524 -15.48 2.25 11.61
C GLY A 524 -14.43 2.54 10.53
N ASN A 525 -13.68 1.52 10.07
CA ASN A 525 -12.48 1.67 9.25
C ASN A 525 -11.35 2.46 9.94
N GLY A 526 -11.35 2.47 11.26
CA GLY A 526 -10.29 3.06 12.06
C GLY A 526 -9.05 2.15 12.14
N THR A 527 -8.02 2.68 12.80
CA THR A 527 -6.80 1.92 13.08
C THR A 527 -7.13 0.65 13.89
N PRO A 528 -6.68 -0.55 13.46
CA PRO A 528 -6.90 -1.78 14.21
C PRO A 528 -6.27 -1.73 15.61
N PRO A 529 -6.86 -2.38 16.63
CA PRO A 529 -6.24 -2.52 17.94
C PRO A 529 -4.87 -3.20 17.85
N LYS A 530 -3.89 -2.78 18.66
CA LYS A 530 -2.51 -3.28 18.64
C LYS A 530 -2.42 -4.82 18.73
N LYS A 531 -3.30 -5.43 19.54
CA LYS A 531 -3.37 -6.90 19.68
C LYS A 531 -3.79 -7.60 18.38
N ALA A 532 -4.69 -7.01 17.61
CA ALA A 532 -5.11 -7.56 16.33
C ALA A 532 -4.00 -7.41 15.27
N VAL A 533 -3.27 -6.29 15.28
CA VAL A 533 -2.07 -6.09 14.45
C VAL A 533 -1.01 -7.15 14.75
N ALA A 534 -0.70 -7.38 16.03
CA ALA A 534 0.27 -8.38 16.46
C ALA A 534 -0.15 -9.82 16.08
N ALA A 535 -1.44 -10.15 16.25
CA ALA A 535 -1.99 -11.44 15.87
C ALA A 535 -1.87 -11.70 14.36
N PHE A 536 -2.20 -10.70 13.55
CA PHE A 536 -2.08 -10.83 12.10
C PHE A 536 -0.62 -10.87 11.62
N ALA A 537 0.28 -10.09 12.23
CA ALA A 537 1.71 -10.14 11.92
C ALA A 537 2.30 -11.53 12.20
N TRP A 538 1.94 -12.16 13.33
CA TRP A 538 2.28 -13.55 13.63
C TRP A 538 1.74 -14.50 12.56
N PHE A 539 0.44 -14.43 12.26
CA PHE A 539 -0.20 -15.30 11.27
C PHE A 539 0.46 -15.20 9.89
N LYS A 540 0.72 -14.00 9.40
CA LYS A 540 1.40 -13.76 8.13
C LYS A 540 2.78 -14.41 8.12
N GLY A 541 3.56 -14.25 9.18
CA GLY A 541 4.87 -14.89 9.32
C GLY A 541 4.81 -16.43 9.35
N GLU A 542 3.79 -17.00 10.00
CA GLU A 542 3.60 -18.45 10.05
C GLU A 542 3.14 -19.05 8.71
N VAL A 543 2.31 -18.33 7.95
CA VAL A 543 1.92 -18.70 6.58
C VAL A 543 3.14 -18.63 5.64
N GLU A 544 3.89 -17.53 5.67
CA GLU A 544 5.08 -17.35 4.83
C GLU A 544 6.16 -18.41 5.13
N ALA A 545 6.26 -18.84 6.38
CA ALA A 545 7.13 -19.93 6.81
C ALA A 545 6.58 -21.34 6.53
N GLY A 546 5.37 -21.47 5.97
CA GLY A 546 4.74 -22.73 5.61
C GLY A 546 4.20 -23.56 6.78
N ARG A 547 4.08 -22.98 7.98
CA ARG A 547 3.56 -23.66 9.18
C ARG A 547 2.04 -23.60 9.28
N ILE A 548 1.43 -22.53 8.77
CA ILE A 548 -0.01 -22.44 8.56
C ILE A 548 -0.30 -22.69 7.07
N PRO A 549 -0.93 -23.82 6.71
CA PRO A 549 -1.25 -24.12 5.31
C PRO A 549 -2.41 -23.25 4.81
N LEU A 550 -2.27 -22.73 3.58
CA LEU A 550 -3.38 -22.11 2.85
C LEU A 550 -4.16 -23.15 2.07
N ASN A 551 -5.47 -22.95 1.95
CA ASN A 551 -6.40 -23.82 1.24
C ASN A 551 -6.36 -23.60 -0.29
N HIS A 552 -5.17 -23.65 -0.90
CA HIS A 552 -5.02 -23.42 -2.34
C HIS A 552 -5.86 -24.39 -3.17
N GLY A 553 -5.81 -25.68 -2.85
CA GLY A 553 -6.54 -26.71 -3.59
C GLY A 553 -8.05 -26.50 -3.53
N GLY A 554 -8.60 -26.18 -2.35
CA GLY A 554 -10.03 -25.92 -2.19
C GLY A 554 -10.47 -24.64 -2.90
N ILE A 555 -9.65 -23.58 -2.85
CA ILE A 555 -9.93 -22.33 -3.58
C ILE A 555 -9.94 -22.57 -5.09
N MET A 556 -8.93 -23.24 -5.64
CA MET A 556 -8.87 -23.50 -7.09
C MET A 556 -10.00 -24.43 -7.54
N SER A 557 -10.32 -25.46 -6.76
CA SER A 557 -11.45 -26.35 -7.04
C SER A 557 -12.80 -25.62 -7.01
N TYR A 558 -12.99 -24.70 -6.07
CA TYR A 558 -14.17 -23.85 -6.02
C TYR A 558 -14.27 -22.95 -7.27
N LEU A 559 -13.17 -22.28 -7.64
CA LEU A 559 -13.14 -21.38 -8.79
C LEU A 559 -13.30 -22.10 -10.13
N SER A 560 -12.85 -23.35 -10.24
CA SER A 560 -13.02 -24.18 -11.45
C SER A 560 -14.43 -24.75 -11.58
N ASN A 561 -15.08 -25.08 -10.46
CA ASN A 561 -16.38 -25.76 -10.45
C ASN A 561 -17.57 -24.82 -10.28
N ARG A 562 -17.35 -23.52 -10.03
CA ARG A 562 -18.44 -22.55 -9.96
C ARG A 562 -19.13 -22.43 -11.31
N THR A 563 -20.45 -22.58 -11.31
CA THR A 563 -21.28 -22.14 -12.43
C THR A 563 -21.16 -20.62 -12.48
N ARG A 564 -20.57 -20.07 -13.55
CA ARG A 564 -20.62 -18.62 -13.77
C ARG A 564 -22.07 -18.26 -14.07
N PRO A 565 -22.73 -17.40 -13.28
CA PRO A 565 -24.01 -16.85 -13.69
C PRO A 565 -23.81 -16.13 -15.03
N THR A 566 -24.79 -16.20 -15.90
CA THR A 566 -24.69 -15.62 -17.24
C THR A 566 -24.75 -14.08 -17.21
N ASP A 567 -25.24 -13.50 -16.12
CA ASP A 567 -25.30 -12.05 -15.89
C ASP A 567 -24.28 -11.59 -14.84
N GLU A 568 -23.17 -10.98 -15.29
CA GLU A 568 -22.12 -10.50 -14.38
C GLU A 568 -22.52 -9.22 -13.62
N ILE A 569 -23.52 -8.47 -14.09
CA ILE A 569 -23.98 -7.24 -13.41
C ILE A 569 -24.83 -7.61 -12.19
N GLU A 570 -25.76 -8.57 -12.33
CA GLU A 570 -26.61 -9.03 -11.22
C GLU A 570 -25.78 -9.52 -10.02
N ILE A 571 -24.69 -10.26 -10.28
CA ILE A 571 -23.76 -10.72 -9.24
C ILE A 571 -23.09 -9.55 -8.52
N ARG A 572 -22.70 -8.51 -9.27
CA ARG A 572 -21.95 -7.35 -8.74
C ARG A 572 -22.84 -6.40 -7.96
N CYS A 573 -24.04 -6.14 -8.46
CA CYS A 573 -24.97 -5.27 -7.77
C CYS A 573 -25.56 -5.96 -6.54
N GLY A 574 -25.69 -7.29 -6.57
CA GLY A 574 -26.11 -8.10 -5.43
C GLY A 574 -27.63 -8.21 -5.26
N TYR A 575 -28.38 -7.90 -6.31
CA TYR A 575 -29.85 -7.89 -6.38
C TYR A 575 -30.33 -8.10 -7.83
N ASP A 576 -31.61 -8.45 -8.03
CA ASP A 576 -32.19 -8.60 -9.37
C ASP A 576 -32.24 -7.24 -10.09
N ARG A 577 -31.34 -7.03 -11.05
CA ARG A 577 -31.26 -5.79 -11.82
C ARG A 577 -32.43 -5.59 -12.79
N LYS A 578 -33.23 -6.63 -13.05
CA LYS A 578 -34.41 -6.57 -13.94
C LYS A 578 -35.63 -6.03 -13.19
N ASP A 579 -35.64 -6.13 -11.87
CA ASP A 579 -36.61 -5.46 -11.00
C ASP A 579 -36.25 -3.98 -10.85
N LEU A 580 -36.93 -3.13 -11.64
CA LEU A 580 -36.68 -1.69 -11.64
C LEU A 580 -37.09 -1.01 -10.33
N GLU A 581 -37.95 -1.61 -9.50
CA GLU A 581 -38.29 -1.07 -8.18
C GLU A 581 -37.09 -1.22 -7.23
N ILE A 582 -36.40 -2.37 -7.27
CA ILE A 582 -35.16 -2.58 -6.51
C ILE A 582 -34.03 -1.68 -7.02
N VAL A 583 -33.91 -1.52 -8.36
CA VAL A 583 -32.95 -0.57 -8.95
C VAL A 583 -33.22 0.86 -8.47
N GLU A 584 -34.48 1.29 -8.42
CA GLU A 584 -34.84 2.60 -7.88
C GLU A 584 -34.57 2.71 -6.38
N SER A 585 -34.87 1.67 -5.59
CA SER A 585 -34.52 1.61 -4.16
C SER A 585 -33.01 1.79 -3.93
N ALA A 586 -32.19 1.08 -4.69
CA ALA A 586 -30.73 1.21 -4.66
C ALA A 586 -30.30 2.65 -4.96
N LEU A 587 -30.82 3.26 -6.03
CA LEU A 587 -30.54 4.66 -6.38
C LEU A 587 -30.92 5.63 -5.25
N ARG A 588 -32.08 5.43 -4.61
CA ARG A 588 -32.54 6.26 -3.48
C ARG A 588 -31.67 6.13 -2.25
N ALA A 589 -31.17 4.93 -1.96
CA ALA A 589 -30.25 4.71 -0.83
C ALA A 589 -28.94 5.50 -0.96
N TRP A 590 -28.48 5.71 -2.20
CA TRP A 590 -27.28 6.50 -2.53
C TRP A 590 -27.53 8.01 -2.61
N GLU A 591 -28.78 8.47 -2.67
CA GLU A 591 -29.14 9.89 -2.86
C GLU A 591 -28.45 10.87 -1.89
N PRO A 592 -28.30 10.57 -0.58
CA PRO A 592 -27.64 11.47 0.36
C PRO A 592 -26.17 11.75 0.01
N LEU A 593 -25.49 10.82 -0.67
CA LEU A 593 -24.08 10.89 -1.05
C LEU A 593 -23.88 11.61 -2.39
N MET A 594 -24.91 11.64 -3.24
CA MET A 594 -24.83 12.26 -4.55
C MET A 594 -24.82 13.79 -4.48
N GLY A 595 -24.22 14.44 -5.49
CA GLY A 595 -24.27 15.89 -5.65
C GLY A 595 -25.70 16.41 -5.84
N LYS A 596 -25.98 17.65 -5.42
CA LYS A 596 -27.34 18.24 -5.42
C LYS A 596 -28.08 18.12 -6.76
N ARG A 597 -27.36 18.18 -7.89
CA ARG A 597 -27.94 18.05 -9.24
C ARG A 597 -28.54 16.67 -9.55
N LEU A 598 -28.04 15.63 -8.88
CA LEU A 598 -28.42 14.24 -9.08
C LEU A 598 -29.49 13.79 -8.08
N ARG A 599 -29.64 14.54 -6.98
CA ARG A 599 -30.66 14.27 -5.97
C ARG A 599 -32.05 14.48 -6.56
N LYS A 600 -33.00 13.65 -6.15
CA LYS A 600 -34.40 13.65 -6.60
C LYS A 600 -34.64 13.32 -8.07
N LEU A 601 -33.61 13.02 -8.86
CA LEU A 601 -33.83 12.45 -10.19
C LEU A 601 -34.61 11.15 -10.04
N SER A 602 -35.60 10.95 -10.90
CA SER A 602 -36.22 9.64 -11.11
C SER A 602 -35.24 8.70 -11.78
N LEU A 603 -35.49 7.39 -11.68
CA LEU A 603 -34.71 6.38 -12.41
C LEU A 603 -34.64 6.71 -13.91
N GLU A 604 -35.74 7.16 -14.50
CA GLU A 604 -35.82 7.50 -15.92
C GLU A 604 -35.02 8.76 -16.30
N GLU A 605 -34.97 9.77 -15.43
CA GLU A 605 -34.08 10.93 -15.63
C GLU A 605 -32.61 10.53 -15.47
N PHE A 606 -32.30 9.66 -14.52
CA PHE A 606 -30.93 9.17 -14.31
C PHE A 606 -30.43 8.35 -15.50
N ARG A 607 -31.29 7.50 -16.09
CA ARG A 607 -31.01 6.75 -17.33
C ARG A 607 -30.58 7.65 -18.48
N LYS A 608 -31.10 8.88 -18.55
CA LYS A 608 -30.82 9.84 -19.64
C LYS A 608 -29.53 10.63 -19.46
N LEU A 609 -28.82 10.45 -18.35
CA LEU A 609 -27.54 11.12 -18.13
C LEU A 609 -26.51 10.72 -19.20
N PRO A 610 -25.70 11.66 -19.72
CA PRO A 610 -24.63 11.37 -20.68
C PRO A 610 -23.68 10.27 -20.20
N GLU A 611 -23.39 10.25 -18.89
CA GLU A 611 -22.54 9.25 -18.23
C GLU A 611 -23.03 7.80 -18.41
N MET A 612 -24.33 7.59 -18.69
CA MET A 612 -24.88 6.25 -18.95
C MET A 612 -24.78 5.84 -20.43
N ALA A 613 -24.70 6.79 -21.37
CA ALA A 613 -24.79 6.50 -22.80
C ALA A 613 -23.60 5.68 -23.32
N ASP A 614 -22.39 6.07 -22.92
CA ASP A 614 -21.14 5.40 -23.35
C ASP A 614 -21.05 3.95 -22.83
N ILE A 615 -21.61 3.71 -21.64
CA ILE A 615 -21.62 2.37 -21.03
C ILE A 615 -22.58 1.45 -21.79
N VAL A 616 -23.79 1.92 -22.13
CA VAL A 616 -24.77 1.13 -22.88
C VAL A 616 -24.19 0.63 -24.20
N GLN A 617 -23.42 1.48 -24.89
CA GLN A 617 -22.75 1.10 -26.13
C GLN A 617 -21.64 0.06 -25.89
N ALA A 618 -20.90 0.17 -24.78
CA ALA A 618 -19.86 -0.79 -24.41
C ALA A 618 -20.39 -2.13 -23.86
N LEU A 619 -21.64 -2.15 -23.38
CA LEU A 619 -22.34 -3.36 -22.92
C LEU A 619 -23.02 -4.13 -24.07
N ALA A 620 -23.18 -3.54 -25.26
CA ALA A 620 -23.71 -4.21 -26.45
C ALA A 620 -22.72 -5.29 -26.96
N PRO A 621 -23.19 -6.40 -27.58
CA PRO A 621 -22.62 -7.73 -27.39
C PRO A 621 -21.21 -7.84 -27.96
N SER A 622 -20.21 -7.76 -27.10
CA SER A 622 -18.85 -8.17 -27.42
C SER A 622 -18.62 -9.59 -26.90
N TYR A 623 -18.90 -10.55 -27.78
CA TYR A 623 -18.51 -11.97 -27.74
C TYR A 623 -19.22 -12.88 -26.73
N SER A 624 -20.08 -13.76 -27.26
CA SER A 624 -20.49 -15.00 -26.60
C SER A 624 -19.26 -15.93 -26.41
N PRO A 625 -19.00 -16.48 -25.22
CA PRO A 625 -17.91 -17.44 -24.98
C PRO A 625 -18.09 -18.82 -25.64
N ALA A 626 -19.02 -18.98 -26.58
CA ALA A 626 -19.41 -20.27 -27.16
C ALA A 626 -18.39 -20.91 -28.13
N LEU A 627 -17.14 -20.44 -28.19
CA LEU A 627 -16.11 -21.04 -29.07
C LEU A 627 -14.75 -21.13 -28.36
N ARG A 628 -14.65 -21.97 -27.34
CA ARG A 628 -13.42 -22.73 -27.04
C ARG A 628 -13.81 -24.17 -26.71
N VAL A 629 -13.88 -24.98 -27.75
CA VAL A 629 -13.72 -26.44 -27.68
C VAL A 629 -12.26 -26.75 -27.36
#